data_AF-A0A7V2UK58-F1
#
_entry.id   AF-A0A7V2UK58-F1
#
_cell.length_a   1.000
_cell.length_b   1.000
_cell.length_c   1.000
_cell.angle_alpha   90.00
_cell.angle_beta   90.00
_cell.angle_gamma   90.00
#
_symmetry.space_group_name_H-M   'P 1'
#
loop_
_entity.id
_entity.type
_entity.pdbx_description
1 polymer ?
#
loop_
_entity_poly.entity_id
_entity_poly.type
_entity_poly.pdbx_seq_one_letter_code
_entity_poly.pdbx_strand_id
1 'polypeptide(L)'
;SSIWTVNYTQPSRYHWMLQFYLREQGLALSWVGTGRLIFSLNFSDADMAEVRERFVRACRRMQQDGWWWSSPELSHRSIRRQILGEMLQARLQGNSAL
;
A
#
# COMPACT_ATOMS: atom_id res chain seq x y z
N SER A 1 -9.51 -0.77 23.54
CA SER A 1 -8.54 -0.70 22.45
C SER A 1 -9.27 -1.01 21.17
N SER A 2 -9.06 -0.21 20.13
CA SER A 2 -9.66 -0.46 18.81
C SER A 2 -8.64 -1.12 17.91
N ILE A 3 -9.06 -2.09 17.10
CA ILE A 3 -8.18 -2.80 16.18
C ILE A 3 -8.78 -2.70 14.79
N TRP A 4 -8.03 -2.12 13.86
CA TRP A 4 -8.41 -2.06 12.45
C TRP A 4 -7.59 -3.06 11.66
N THR A 5 -8.20 -3.66 10.63
CA THR A 5 -7.52 -4.50 9.66
C THR A 5 -7.61 -3.82 8.29
N VAL A 6 -6.46 -3.57 7.68
CA VAL A 6 -6.35 -3.07 6.30
C VAL A 6 -6.20 -4.27 5.39
N ASN A 7 -7.18 -4.47 4.50
CA ASN A 7 -7.16 -5.51 3.48
C ASN A 7 -7.28 -4.88 2.10
N TYR A 8 -6.43 -5.30 1.17
CA TYR A 8 -6.61 -4.97 -0.24
C TYR A 8 -7.47 -6.01 -0.93
N THR A 9 -8.54 -5.55 -1.58
CA THR A 9 -9.47 -6.40 -2.33
C THR A 9 -9.06 -6.57 -3.79
N GLN A 10 -8.05 -5.82 -4.24
CA GLN A 10 -7.54 -5.85 -5.61
C GLN A 10 -6.06 -6.23 -5.61
N PRO A 11 -5.58 -6.99 -6.61
CA PRO A 11 -4.16 -7.28 -6.77
C PRO A 11 -3.43 -6.02 -7.26
N SER A 12 -2.34 -5.65 -6.58
CA SER A 12 -1.45 -4.59 -7.05
C SER A 12 -0.04 -4.78 -6.49
N ARG A 13 0.96 -4.38 -7.27
CA ARG A 13 2.37 -4.32 -6.83
C ARG A 13 2.68 -3.04 -6.04
N TYR A 14 1.78 -2.06 -6.06
CA TYR A 14 2.00 -0.71 -5.52
C TYR A 14 1.34 -0.48 -4.16
N HIS A 15 0.84 -1.51 -3.50
CA HIS A 15 0.28 -1.39 -2.14
C HIS A 15 1.25 -0.74 -1.13
N TRP A 16 2.55 -0.89 -1.35
CA TRP A 16 3.57 -0.23 -0.53
C TRP A 16 3.57 1.29 -0.62
N MET A 17 2.97 1.88 -1.66
CA MET A 17 2.93 3.32 -1.84
C MET A 17 1.95 4.01 -0.89
N LEU A 18 0.95 3.28 -0.36
CA LEU A 18 -0.05 3.86 0.54
C LEU A 18 0.59 4.54 1.76
N GLN A 19 1.74 4.04 2.24
CA GLN A 19 2.45 4.66 3.36
C GLN A 19 2.86 6.12 3.10
N PHE A 20 3.18 6.48 1.85
CA PHE A 20 3.58 7.86 1.52
C PHE A 20 2.37 8.80 1.55
N TYR A 21 1.24 8.36 0.97
CA TYR A 21 -0.01 9.10 1.04
C TYR A 21 -0.52 9.25 2.47
N LEU A 22 -0.37 8.23 3.31
CA LEU A 22 -0.72 8.31 4.72
C LEU A 22 0.19 9.30 5.45
N ARG A 23 1.49 9.29 5.19
CA ARG A 23 2.44 10.27 5.75
C ARG A 23 2.09 11.70 5.35
N GLU A 24 1.66 11.94 4.11
CA GLU A 24 1.17 13.25 3.65
C GLU A 24 -0.06 13.71 4.43
N GLN A 25 -0.94 12.79 4.84
CA GLN A 25 -2.10 13.10 5.71
C GLN A 25 -1.72 13.15 7.20
N GLY A 26 -0.43 13.11 7.54
CA GLY A 26 0.08 13.15 8.91
C GLY A 26 -0.06 11.83 9.69
N LEU A 27 -0.31 10.71 9.00
CA LEU A 27 -0.40 9.38 9.60
C LEU A 27 0.91 8.62 9.37
N ALA A 28 1.72 8.50 10.43
CA ALA A 28 2.94 7.71 10.40
C ALA A 28 2.63 6.25 10.77
N LEU A 29 2.53 5.37 9.76
CA LEU A 29 2.49 3.93 9.97
C LEU A 29 3.87 3.33 9.71
N SER A 30 4.33 2.46 10.61
CA SER A 30 5.59 1.71 10.48
C SER A 30 5.47 0.50 9.54
N TRP A 31 4.37 0.39 8.81
CA TRP A 31 3.95 -0.87 8.22
C TRP A 31 3.38 -0.70 6.80
N VAL A 32 3.56 -1.74 5.98
CA VAL A 32 3.25 -1.80 4.56
C VAL A 32 2.47 -3.09 4.24
N GLY A 33 1.41 -3.00 3.43
CA GLY A 33 0.71 -4.18 2.88
C GLY A 33 -0.69 -4.40 3.45
N THR A 34 -1.06 -5.65 3.71
CA THR A 34 -2.29 -6.12 4.41
C THR A 34 -2.00 -6.48 5.88
N GLY A 35 -2.72 -5.92 6.84
CA GLY A 35 -2.26 -5.96 8.24
C GLY A 35 -3.14 -5.21 9.23
N ARG A 36 -2.70 -5.20 10.49
CA ARG A 36 -3.49 -4.72 11.63
C ARG A 36 -2.91 -3.45 12.22
N LEU A 37 -3.79 -2.48 12.47
CA LEU A 37 -3.49 -1.25 13.20
C LEU A 37 -4.12 -1.39 14.58
N ILE A 38 -3.29 -1.29 15.62
CA ILE A 38 -3.71 -1.40 17.01
C ILE A 38 -3.68 0.00 17.60
N PHE A 39 -4.83 0.49 18.03
CA PHE A 39 -4.96 1.79 18.68
C PHE A 39 -4.96 1.61 20.19
N SER A 40 -4.10 2.37 20.86
CA SER A 40 -4.03 2.44 22.32
C SER A 40 -5.36 2.94 22.91
N LEU A 41 -5.60 2.62 24.18
CA LEU A 41 -6.82 3.00 24.90
C LEU A 41 -7.04 4.51 25.01
N ASN A 42 -6.00 5.31 24.80
CA ASN A 42 -6.05 6.77 24.91
C ASN A 42 -6.67 7.46 23.69
N PHE A 43 -7.01 6.71 22.63
CA PHE A 43 -7.69 7.28 21.47
C PHE A 43 -9.17 7.51 21.78
N SER A 44 -9.58 8.77 21.73
CA SER A 44 -11.00 9.13 21.79
C SER A 44 -11.72 8.79 20.49
N ASP A 45 -13.05 8.78 20.53
CA ASP A 45 -13.85 8.59 19.31
C ASP A 45 -13.61 9.69 18.26
N ALA A 46 -13.30 10.91 18.71
CA ALA A 46 -12.94 12.02 17.84
C ALA A 46 -11.61 11.77 17.13
N ASP A 47 -10.58 11.30 17.86
CA ASP A 47 -9.28 10.95 17.28
C ASP A 47 -9.42 9.82 16.26
N MET A 48 -10.24 8.81 16.57
CA MET A 48 -10.52 7.70 15.66
C MET A 48 -11.25 8.16 14.39
N ALA A 49 -12.19 9.10 14.51
CA ALA A 49 -12.88 9.69 13.36
C ALA A 49 -11.92 10.49 12.47
N GLU A 50 -11.00 11.24 13.07
CA GLU A 50 -9.98 12.00 12.34
C GLU A 50 -9.00 11.09 11.61
N VAL A 51 -8.50 10.04 12.28
CA VAL A 51 -7.63 9.04 11.63
C VAL A 51 -8.35 8.39 10.46
N ARG A 52 -9.64 8.02 10.62
CA ARG A 52 -10.44 7.44 9.54
C ARG A 52 -10.51 8.38 8.33
N GLU A 53 -10.84 9.64 8.56
CA GLU A 53 -10.98 10.64 7.50
C GLU A 53 -9.65 10.86 6.76
N ARG A 54 -8.55 11.05 7.49
CA ARG A 54 -7.21 11.18 6.92
C ARG A 54 -6.80 9.93 6.13
N PHE A 55 -7.11 8.74 6.64
CA PHE A 55 -6.84 7.49 5.94
C PHE A 55 -7.61 7.39 4.62
N VAL A 56 -8.91 7.73 4.61
CA VAL A 56 -9.74 7.76 3.40
C VAL A 56 -9.24 8.80 2.40
N ARG A 57 -8.78 9.97 2.86
CA ARG A 57 -8.16 10.98 1.98
C ARG A 57 -6.89 10.48 1.32
N ALA A 58 -6.00 9.85 2.09
CA ALA A 58 -4.78 9.24 1.55
C ALA A 58 -5.12 8.20 0.46
N CYS A 59 -6.10 7.34 0.74
CA CYS A 59 -6.60 6.39 -0.24
C CYS A 59 -7.09 7.10 -1.51
N ARG A 60 -8.06 8.01 -1.40
CA ARG A 60 -8.62 8.73 -2.56
C ARG A 60 -7.54 9.41 -3.39
N ARG A 61 -6.53 10.01 -2.74
CA ARG A 61 -5.40 10.63 -3.43
C ARG A 61 -4.59 9.61 -4.21
N MET A 62 -4.22 8.48 -3.60
CA MET A 62 -3.54 7.37 -4.27
C MET A 62 -4.34 6.83 -5.46
N GLN A 63 -5.68 6.78 -5.34
CA GLN A 63 -6.57 6.38 -6.43
C GLN A 63 -6.49 7.36 -7.61
N GLN A 64 -6.59 8.66 -7.32
CA GLN A 64 -6.57 9.72 -8.33
C GLN A 64 -5.26 9.77 -9.09
N ASP A 65 -4.15 9.48 -8.41
CA ASP A 65 -2.82 9.38 -9.04
C ASP A 65 -2.64 8.09 -9.86
N GLY A 66 -3.65 7.20 -9.89
CA GLY A 66 -3.70 6.04 -10.78
C GLY A 66 -3.06 4.77 -10.23
N TRP A 67 -2.67 4.74 -8.95
CA TRP A 67 -1.97 3.57 -8.37
C TRP A 67 -2.87 2.36 -8.11
N TRP A 68 -4.18 2.57 -8.02
CA TRP A 68 -5.20 1.50 -7.99
C TRP A 68 -5.72 1.13 -9.38
N TRP A 69 -4.83 1.16 -10.37
CA TRP A 69 -5.14 0.59 -11.67
C TRP A 69 -5.24 -0.94 -11.58
N SER A 70 -6.27 -1.50 -12.22
CA SER A 70 -6.49 -2.94 -12.34
C SER A 70 -6.96 -3.28 -13.75
N SER A 71 -6.39 -4.31 -14.37
CA SER A 71 -6.99 -4.96 -15.55
C SER A 71 -7.36 -6.41 -15.24
N PRO A 72 -8.28 -7.03 -16.00
CA PRO A 72 -8.71 -8.42 -15.78
C PRO A 72 -7.56 -9.43 -15.80
N GLU A 73 -6.50 -9.14 -16.54
CA GLU A 73 -5.30 -9.98 -16.67
C GLU A 73 -4.38 -9.86 -15.44
N LEU A 74 -4.54 -8.79 -14.65
CA LEU A 74 -3.74 -8.50 -13.48
C LEU A 74 -4.19 -9.39 -12.31
N SER A 75 -3.46 -10.48 -12.10
CA SER A 75 -3.60 -11.38 -10.95
C SER A 75 -2.33 -11.40 -10.10
N HIS A 76 -2.44 -11.81 -8.83
CA HIS A 76 -1.26 -12.03 -7.97
C HIS A 76 -0.21 -12.94 -8.63
N ARG A 77 -0.64 -13.95 -9.39
CA ARG A 77 0.27 -14.83 -10.14
C ARG A 77 1.00 -14.07 -11.26
N SER A 78 0.28 -13.28 -12.05
CA SER A 78 0.88 -12.49 -13.14
C SER A 78 1.89 -11.46 -12.61
N ILE A 79 1.55 -10.75 -11.53
CA ILE A 79 2.42 -9.75 -10.90
C ILE A 79 3.73 -10.38 -10.42
N ARG A 80 3.66 -11.53 -9.73
CA ARG A 80 4.86 -12.25 -9.28
C ARG A 80 5.75 -12.66 -10.46
N ARG A 81 5.17 -13.15 -11.56
CA ARG A 81 5.95 -13.52 -12.76
C ARG A 81 6.61 -12.31 -13.40
N GLN A 82 5.92 -11.17 -13.49
CA GLN A 82 6.48 -9.93 -14.02
C GLN A 82 7.66 -9.45 -13.17
N ILE A 83 7.51 -9.35 -11.85
CA ILE A 83 8.59 -8.92 -10.96
C ILE A 83 9.81 -9.84 -11.06
N LEU A 84 9.61 -11.16 -11.11
CA LEU A 84 10.70 -12.11 -11.28
C LEU A 84 11.43 -11.91 -12.62
N GLY A 85 10.69 -11.68 -13.70
CA GLY A 85 11.26 -11.37 -15.02
C GLY A 85 12.08 -10.08 -15.01
N GLU A 86 11.53 -9.01 -14.41
CA GLU A 86 12.21 -7.72 -14.24
C GLU A 86 13.53 -7.87 -13.46
N MET A 87 13.54 -8.65 -12.37
CA MET A 87 14.74 -8.89 -11.57
C MET A 87 15.80 -9.72 -12.31
N LEU A 88 15.38 -10.73 -13.08
CA LEU A 88 16.29 -11.52 -13.91
C LEU A 88 16.91 -10.66 -15.02
N GLN A 89 16.10 -9.84 -15.70
CA GLN A 89 16.57 -8.94 -16.73
C GLN A 89 17.56 -7.91 -16.17
N ALA A 90 17.24 -7.30 -15.02
CA ALA A 90 18.13 -6.36 -14.35
C ALA A 90 19.47 -7.02 -13.95
N ARG A 91 19.44 -8.27 -13.46
CA ARG A 91 20.64 -9.03 -13.13
C ARG A 91 21.49 -9.34 -14.35
N LEU A 92 20.88 -9.75 -15.46
CA LEU A 92 21.60 -10.08 -16.69
C LEU A 92 22.22 -8.84 -17.35
N GLN A 93 21.52 -7.71 -17.35
CA GLN A 93 22.05 -6.43 -17.83
C GLN A 93 23.18 -5.90 -16.95
N GLY A 94 23.05 -6.02 -15.63
CA GLY A 94 24.12 -5.65 -14.68
C GLY A 94 25.38 -6.51 -14.80
N ASN A 95 25.25 -7.76 -15.29
CA ASN A 95 26.36 -8.68 -15.51
C ASN A 95 27.03 -8.51 -16.89
N SER A 96 26.51 -7.64 -17.75
CA SER A 96 27.13 -7.26 -19.04
C SER A 96 27.93 -5.96 -18.96
N ALA A 97 27.99 -5.32 -17.79
CA ALA A 97 28.71 -4.06 -17.53
C ALA A 97 30.02 -4.25 -16.74
N LEU A 98 30.50 -5.49 -16.62
CA LEU A 98 31.80 -5.90 -16.05
C LEU A 98 32.56 -6.73 -17.10
#